data_AF-A0A1G1B142-F1
#
_entry.id   AF-A0A1G1B142-F1
#
_cell.length_a   1.000
_cell.length_b   1.000
_cell.length_c   1.000
_cell.angle_alpha   90.00
_cell.angle_beta   90.00
_cell.angle_gamma   90.00
#
_symmetry.space_group_name_H-M   'P 1'
#
loop_
_entity.id
_entity.type
_entity.pdbx_description
1 polymer ?
#
loop_
_entity_poly.entity_id
_entity_poly.type
_entity_poly.pdbx_seq_one_letter_code
_entity_poly.pdbx_strand_id
1 'polypeptide(L)'
;MRPFYQILQEFKDGKVDVLINLAQSDERHQFADFTVSHVVVNGATFVRKGETSIQTESDFSRKPIIVLQADLAHDYAVSKGWGKQPALVNTAAEGLNLLATGKHDAMLLSKLAGVQTL
;
A
#
# COMPACT_ATOMS: atom_id res chain seq x y z
N MET A 1 10.85 13.98 -3.35
CA MET A 1 11.04 12.57 -2.93
C MET A 1 10.63 11.68 -4.11
N ARG A 2 11.40 10.64 -4.46
CA ARG A 2 11.06 9.74 -5.59
C ARG A 2 9.92 8.78 -5.17
N PRO A 3 9.01 8.38 -6.08
CA PRO A 3 8.01 7.36 -5.80
C PRO A 3 8.63 6.00 -5.46
N PHE A 4 8.00 5.25 -4.55
CA PHE A 4 8.52 3.96 -4.11
C PHE A 4 8.66 2.94 -5.25
N TYR A 5 7.70 2.88 -6.17
CA TYR A 5 7.75 1.92 -7.29
C TYR A 5 9.01 2.08 -8.16
N GLN A 6 9.52 3.31 -8.32
CA GLN A 6 10.75 3.57 -9.07
C GLN A 6 11.98 3.04 -8.32
N ILE A 7 12.04 3.30 -7.01
CA ILE A 7 13.14 2.84 -6.15
C ILE A 7 13.16 1.30 -6.09
N LEU A 8 11.99 0.67 -5.98
CA LEU A 8 11.88 -0.79 -5.99
C LEU A 8 12.32 -1.38 -7.34
N GLN A 9 11.98 -0.73 -8.46
CA GLN A 9 12.44 -1.17 -9.77
C GLN A 9 13.95 -0.99 -9.94
N GLU A 10 14.52 0.15 -9.51
CA GLU A 10 15.97 0.36 -9.51
C GLU A 10 16.72 -0.68 -8.68
N PHE A 11 16.16 -1.10 -7.54
CA PHE A 11 16.70 -2.20 -6.73
C PHE A 11 16.69 -3.53 -7.51
N LYS A 12 15.57 -3.89 -8.14
CA LYS A 12 15.46 -5.09 -8.98
C LYS A 12 16.40 -5.06 -10.19
N ASP A 13 16.67 -3.88 -10.73
CA ASP A 13 17.59 -3.66 -11.84
C ASP A 13 19.07 -3.67 -11.41
N GLY A 14 19.37 -3.78 -10.11
CA GLY A 14 20.74 -3.70 -9.58
C GLY A 14 21.36 -2.30 -9.60
N LYS A 15 20.54 -1.24 -9.71
CA LYS A 15 20.99 0.17 -9.62
C LYS A 15 20.99 0.69 -8.18
N VAL A 16 20.25 0.04 -7.30
CA VAL A 16 20.23 0.26 -5.85
C VAL A 16 20.62 -1.06 -5.19
N ASP A 17 21.68 -1.04 -4.39
CA ASP A 17 22.21 -2.26 -3.77
C ASP A 17 21.42 -2.69 -2.52
N VAL A 18 20.85 -1.71 -1.79
CA VAL A 18 20.19 -1.96 -0.50
C VAL A 18 18.95 -1.08 -0.33
N LEU A 19 17.85 -1.68 0.11
CA LEU A 19 16.67 -0.98 0.60
C LEU A 19 16.63 -1.06 2.13
N ILE A 20 16.74 0.08 2.81
CA ILE A 20 16.69 0.14 4.27
C ILE A 20 15.30 -0.19 4.83
N ASN A 21 14.27 -0.09 4.00
CA ASN A 21 12.89 -0.38 4.37
C ASN A 21 12.18 -1.05 3.19
N LEU A 22 11.98 -2.36 3.32
CA LEU A 22 11.19 -3.17 2.41
C LEU A 22 10.39 -4.14 3.27
N ALA A 23 9.06 -4.17 3.08
CA ALA A 23 8.23 -5.12 3.79
C ALA A 23 8.50 -6.55 3.30
N GLN A 24 8.57 -7.50 4.24
CA GLN A 24 8.78 -8.93 3.95
C GLN A 24 7.49 -9.58 3.45
N SER A 25 7.62 -10.45 2.45
CA SER A 25 6.56 -11.32 1.90
C SER A 25 7.19 -12.42 1.06
N ASP A 26 6.49 -13.53 0.87
CA ASP A 26 6.98 -14.67 0.08
C ASP A 26 7.31 -14.24 -1.37
N GLU A 27 6.51 -13.32 -1.93
CA GLU A 27 6.74 -12.78 -3.27
C GLU A 27 8.02 -11.94 -3.34
N ARG A 28 8.34 -11.18 -2.28
CA ARG A 28 9.52 -10.32 -2.26
C ARG A 28 10.81 -11.09 -1.95
N HIS A 29 10.71 -12.22 -1.25
CA HIS A 29 11.83 -13.16 -1.08
C HIS A 29 12.33 -13.75 -2.40
N GLN A 30 11.56 -13.67 -3.49
CA GLN A 30 12.01 -14.13 -4.82
C GLN A 30 13.08 -13.24 -5.45
N PHE A 31 13.22 -11.99 -5.00
CA PHE A 31 14.16 -11.02 -5.58
C PHE A 31 14.98 -10.26 -4.54
N ALA A 32 14.81 -10.53 -3.25
CA ALA A 32 15.52 -9.86 -2.18
C ALA A 32 15.83 -10.82 -1.03
N ASP A 33 17.06 -10.73 -0.50
CA ASP A 33 17.40 -11.26 0.80
C ASP A 33 17.13 -10.22 1.89
N PHE A 34 16.63 -10.67 3.03
CA PHE A 34 16.27 -9.78 4.14
C PHE A 34 17.15 -10.04 5.36
N THR A 35 17.51 -8.96 6.05
CA THR A 35 18.14 -9.03 7.37
C THR A 35 17.11 -9.40 8.44
N VAL A 36 17.57 -9.49 9.69
CA VAL A 36 16.66 -9.51 10.84
C VAL A 36 15.72 -8.30 10.80
N SER A 37 14.44 -8.54 11.09
CA SER A 37 13.44 -7.46 11.15
C SER A 37 13.76 -6.52 12.32
N HIS A 38 13.73 -5.22 12.04
CA HIS A 38 13.99 -4.18 13.04
C HIS A 38 12.72 -3.37 13.39
N VAL A 39 11.63 -3.55 12.64
CA VAL A 39 10.35 -2.87 12.89
C VAL A 39 9.18 -3.73 12.41
N VAL A 40 8.08 -3.71 13.18
CA VAL A 40 6.80 -4.28 12.77
C VAL A 40 5.83 -3.13 12.53
N VAL A 41 5.32 -3.03 11.29
CA VAL A 41 4.40 -1.97 10.88
C VAL A 41 3.06 -2.60 10.50
N ASN A 42 2.00 -2.21 11.20
CA ASN A 42 0.66 -2.69 10.92
C ASN A 42 0.00 -1.91 9.78
N GLY A 43 -0.65 -2.65 8.88
CA GLY A 43 -1.58 -2.08 7.90
C GLY A 43 -2.83 -1.49 8.59
N ALA A 44 -3.46 -0.54 7.91
CA ALA A 44 -4.73 0.04 8.29
C ALA A 44 -5.57 0.38 7.06
N THR A 45 -6.87 0.36 7.26
CA THR A 45 -7.87 0.80 6.29
C THR A 45 -8.32 2.21 6.67
N PHE A 46 -8.11 3.16 5.78
CA PHE A 46 -8.58 4.53 5.94
C PHE A 46 -9.86 4.72 5.14
N VAL A 47 -10.89 5.26 5.79
CA VAL A 47 -12.20 5.56 5.20
C VAL A 47 -12.61 6.99 5.56
N ARG A 48 -13.59 7.55 4.85
CA ARG A 48 -14.16 8.86 5.21
C ARG A 48 -14.92 8.77 6.53
N LYS A 49 -15.02 9.91 7.24
CA LYS A 49 -15.89 10.00 8.42
C LYS A 49 -17.35 9.71 8.03
N GLY A 50 -18.01 8.88 8.81
CA GLY A 50 -19.39 8.44 8.56
C GLY A 50 -19.53 7.24 7.62
N GLU A 51 -18.43 6.74 7.04
CA GLU A 51 -18.43 5.48 6.31
C GLU A 51 -18.62 4.30 7.29
N THR A 52 -19.57 3.41 7.00
CA THR A 52 -19.92 2.27 7.87
C THR A 52 -19.98 0.94 7.13
N SER A 53 -19.88 0.93 5.80
CA SER A 53 -20.05 -0.26 4.95
C SER A 53 -18.78 -1.11 4.80
N ILE A 54 -17.64 -0.67 5.34
CA ILE A 54 -16.38 -1.42 5.34
C ILE A 54 -16.04 -1.77 6.79
N GLN A 55 -16.18 -3.05 7.13
CA GLN A 55 -15.86 -3.57 8.47
C GLN A 55 -14.87 -4.73 8.41
N THR A 56 -14.84 -5.42 7.27
CA THR A 56 -14.06 -6.64 7.06
C THR A 56 -13.38 -6.64 5.70
N GLU A 57 -12.40 -7.51 5.53
CA GLU A 57 -11.68 -7.68 4.27
C GLU A 57 -12.59 -8.08 3.09
N SER A 58 -13.65 -8.84 3.34
CA SER A 58 -14.56 -9.28 2.26
C SER A 58 -15.33 -8.12 1.63
N ASP A 59 -15.49 -7.01 2.36
CA ASP A 59 -16.18 -5.80 1.87
C ASP A 59 -15.42 -5.12 0.72
N PHE A 60 -14.11 -5.36 0.57
CA PHE A 60 -13.28 -4.74 -0.48
C PHE A 60 -13.54 -5.28 -1.89
N SER A 61 -14.06 -6.51 -2.02
CA SER A 61 -14.17 -7.22 -3.30
C SER A 61 -14.92 -6.45 -4.39
N ARG A 62 -15.81 -5.52 -4.01
CA ARG A 62 -16.64 -4.72 -4.94
C ARG A 62 -16.45 -3.22 -4.77
N LYS A 63 -15.42 -2.78 -4.05
CA LYS A 63 -15.22 -1.37 -3.71
C LYS A 63 -14.03 -0.77 -4.44
N PRO A 64 -14.12 0.50 -4.89
CA PRO A 64 -12.98 1.23 -5.41
C PRO A 64 -12.01 1.54 -4.26
N ILE A 65 -10.93 0.76 -4.15
CA ILE A 65 -9.90 0.94 -3.14
C ILE A 65 -8.67 1.67 -3.73
N ILE A 66 -7.96 2.41 -2.89
CA ILE A 66 -6.72 3.11 -3.22
C ILE A 66 -5.56 2.39 -2.53
N VAL A 67 -4.46 2.20 -3.25
CA VAL A 67 -3.21 1.64 -2.70
C VAL A 67 -2.01 2.42 -3.24
N LEU A 68 -0.91 2.44 -2.49
CA LEU A 68 0.35 2.94 -3.02
C LEU A 68 0.91 1.98 -4.05
N GLN A 69 1.35 2.51 -5.19
CA GLN A 69 1.91 1.71 -6.26
C GLN A 69 3.13 0.91 -5.77
N ALA A 70 3.06 -0.40 -5.98
CA ALA A 70 4.09 -1.39 -5.60
C ALA A 70 4.34 -1.55 -4.09
N ASP A 71 3.53 -0.93 -3.22
CA ASP A 71 3.60 -1.17 -1.78
C ASP A 71 3.05 -2.57 -1.41
N LEU A 72 3.33 -3.06 -0.21
CA LEU A 72 2.86 -4.38 0.24
C LEU A 72 1.32 -4.47 0.23
N ALA A 73 0.63 -3.37 0.55
CA ALA A 73 -0.83 -3.32 0.47
C ALA A 73 -1.36 -3.48 -0.96
N HIS A 74 -0.58 -3.06 -1.98
CA HIS A 74 -0.90 -3.30 -3.38
C HIS A 74 -0.75 -4.79 -3.72
N ASP A 75 0.38 -5.40 -3.35
CA ASP A 75 0.62 -6.83 -3.56
C ASP A 75 -0.48 -7.68 -2.89
N TYR A 76 -0.86 -7.32 -1.66
CA TYR A 76 -1.93 -7.99 -0.91
C TYR A 76 -3.32 -7.81 -1.54
N ALA A 77 -3.67 -6.61 -2.00
CA ALA A 77 -4.94 -6.39 -2.70
C ALA A 77 -5.03 -7.21 -4.00
N VAL A 78 -3.93 -7.30 -4.76
CA VAL A 78 -3.85 -8.10 -5.98
C VAL A 78 -4.00 -9.59 -5.66
N SER A 79 -3.30 -10.12 -4.65
CA SER A 79 -3.37 -11.55 -4.29
C SER A 79 -4.76 -11.98 -3.80
N LYS A 80 -5.51 -11.05 -3.19
CA LYS A 80 -6.91 -11.26 -2.77
C LYS A 80 -7.94 -11.02 -3.88
N GLY A 81 -7.53 -10.50 -5.03
CA GLY A 81 -8.44 -10.12 -6.12
C GLY A 81 -9.38 -8.96 -5.76
N TRP A 82 -8.98 -8.10 -4.82
CA TRP A 82 -9.79 -6.96 -4.40
C TRP A 82 -9.75 -5.85 -5.43
N GLY A 83 -10.93 -5.39 -5.85
CA GLY A 83 -11.08 -4.29 -6.79
C GLY A 83 -10.39 -4.62 -8.11
N LYS A 84 -11.17 -4.99 -9.15
CA LYS A 84 -10.62 -5.50 -10.42
C LYS A 84 -9.43 -4.70 -11.00
N GLN A 85 -9.27 -3.42 -10.65
CA GLN A 85 -7.98 -2.75 -10.52
C GLN A 85 -8.05 -1.69 -9.39
N PRO A 86 -7.23 -1.77 -8.32
CA PRO A 86 -7.18 -0.70 -7.33
C PRO A 86 -6.64 0.59 -7.95
N ALA A 87 -7.06 1.74 -7.42
CA ALA A 87 -6.50 3.03 -7.81
C ALA A 87 -5.09 3.16 -7.24
N LEU A 88 -4.11 3.24 -8.14
CA LEU A 88 -2.69 3.36 -7.79
C LEU A 88 -2.34 4.84 -7.61
N VAL A 89 -1.72 5.17 -6.48
CA VAL A 89 -1.18 6.50 -6.18
C VAL A 89 0.30 6.40 -5.83
N ASN A 90 1.02 7.52 -5.97
CA ASN A 90 2.47 7.56 -5.73
C ASN A 90 2.82 7.98 -4.30
N THR A 91 1.91 8.67 -3.62
CA THR A 91 2.12 9.18 -2.26
C THR A 91 0.90 8.97 -1.39
N ALA A 92 1.13 8.86 -0.07
CA ALA A 92 0.02 8.74 0.87
C ALA A 92 -0.90 9.97 0.83
N ALA A 93 -0.33 11.16 0.65
CA ALA A 93 -1.08 12.42 0.57
C ALA A 93 -2.02 12.45 -0.64
N GLU A 94 -1.54 12.00 -1.80
CA GLU A 94 -2.37 11.85 -3.00
C GLU A 94 -3.55 10.89 -2.77
N GLY A 95 -3.28 9.74 -2.16
CA GLY A 95 -4.32 8.75 -1.85
C GLY A 95 -5.37 9.27 -0.85
N LEU A 96 -4.94 9.94 0.22
CA LEU A 96 -5.84 10.50 1.21
C LEU A 96 -6.67 11.66 0.63
N ASN A 97 -6.07 12.51 -0.20
CA ASN A 97 -6.80 13.56 -0.93
C ASN A 97 -7.83 12.94 -1.90
N LEU A 98 -7.46 11.86 -2.59
CA LEU A 98 -8.38 11.16 -3.49
C LEU A 98 -9.54 10.51 -2.72
N LEU A 99 -9.27 9.91 -1.55
CA LEU A 99 -10.29 9.36 -0.66
C LEU A 99 -11.29 10.43 -0.20
N ALA A 100 -10.80 11.64 0.08
CA ALA A 100 -11.61 12.79 0.49
C ALA A 100 -12.58 13.26 -0.61
N THR A 101 -12.31 12.98 -1.89
CA THR A 101 -13.22 13.34 -3.00
C THR A 101 -14.54 12.57 -3.02
N GLY A 102 -14.64 11.47 -2.26
CA GLY A 102 -15.84 10.62 -2.27
C GLY A 102 -15.88 9.57 -3.39
N LYS A 103 -14.92 9.58 -4.33
CA LYS A 103 -14.91 8.68 -5.51
C LYS A 103 -14.38 7.26 -5.24
N HIS A 104 -13.69 7.07 -4.11
CA HIS A 104 -13.11 5.79 -3.68
C HIS A 104 -13.55 5.49 -2.26
N ASP A 105 -13.72 4.24 -1.89
CA ASP A 105 -14.32 3.89 -0.60
C ASP A 105 -13.30 3.71 0.52
N ALA A 106 -12.08 3.29 0.18
CA ALA A 106 -11.03 3.04 1.15
C ALA A 106 -9.64 3.31 0.58
N MET A 107 -8.69 3.59 1.47
CA MET A 107 -7.26 3.54 1.18
C MET A 107 -6.60 2.53 2.11
N LEU A 108 -5.77 1.64 1.56
CA LEU A 108 -4.99 0.67 2.32
C LEU A 108 -3.53 1.12 2.38
N LEU A 109 -2.99 1.25 3.59
CA LEU A 109 -1.64 1.77 3.85
C LEU A 109 -1.18 1.30 5.23
N SER A 110 0.11 1.41 5.55
CA SER A 110 0.53 1.38 6.95
C SER A 110 -0.19 2.43 7.80
N LYS A 111 -0.57 2.04 9.03
CA LYS A 111 -1.18 2.95 10.01
C LYS A 111 -0.28 4.15 10.29
N LEU A 112 1.02 3.91 10.43
CA LEU A 112 2.00 4.95 10.73
C LEU A 112 2.04 6.00 9.63
N ALA A 113 2.20 5.61 8.37
CA ALA A 113 2.29 6.56 7.27
C ALA A 113 0.98 7.35 7.10
N GLY A 114 -0.18 6.70 7.25
CA GLY A 114 -1.46 7.38 7.06
C GLY A 114 -1.76 8.40 8.15
N VAL A 115 -1.40 8.10 9.40
CA VAL A 115 -1.55 9.04 10.52
C VAL A 115 -0.53 10.19 10.45
N GLN A 116 0.69 9.96 9.94
CA GLN A 116 1.71 11.01 9.81
C GLN A 116 1.54 11.92 8.59
N THR A 117 0.69 11.54 7.64
CA THR A 117 0.45 12.34 6.44
C THR A 117 -0.59 13.45 6.67
N LEU A 118 -1.45 13.29 7.70
CA LEU A 118 -2.41 14.28 8.17
C LEU A 118 -1.85 15.06 9.37
#